data_AF-A0A495JQI8-F1
#
_entry.id   AF-A0A495JQI8-F1
#
_cell.length_a   1.000
_cell.length_b   1.000
_cell.length_c   1.000
_cell.angle_alpha   90.00
_cell.angle_beta   90.00
_cell.angle_gamma   90.00
#
_symmetry.space_group_name_H-M   'P 1'
#
loop_
_entity.id
_entity.type
_entity.pdbx_description
1 polymer ?
#
loop_
_entity_poly.entity_id
_entity_poly.type
_entity_poly.pdbx_seq_one_letter_code
_entity_poly.pdbx_strand_id
1 'polypeptide(L)'
;MSTRPRRPDLPEPWPTGISGGALHVPARPMWRCKRCGEESPCSTQRQELLLGYQGMRASLSIHLGMMFIDCMGDLYTCLPAGGAPTPGELYERWFGLLAELKTDGPPPMWKPQADPDEW
;
A
#
# COMPACT_ATOMS: atom_id res chain seq x y z
N MET A 1 -11.16 -9.99 25.85
CA MET A 1 -11.44 -9.16 24.67
C MET A 1 -10.24 -8.25 24.45
N SER A 2 -9.28 -8.66 23.62
CA SER A 2 -8.01 -7.94 23.45
C SER A 2 -8.16 -6.87 22.36
N THR A 3 -8.44 -5.63 22.77
CA THR A 3 -8.39 -4.48 21.88
C THR A 3 -6.93 -4.14 21.63
N ARG A 4 -6.38 -4.56 20.48
CA ARG A 4 -5.09 -4.03 20.03
C ARG A 4 -5.18 -2.50 20.00
N PRO A 5 -4.18 -1.77 20.53
CA PRO A 5 -4.17 -0.32 20.42
C PRO A 5 -4.17 0.05 18.94
N ARG A 6 -5.13 0.90 18.55
CA ARG A 6 -5.21 1.53 17.24
C ARG A 6 -3.86 2.22 17.00
N ARG A 7 -3.08 1.81 15.98
CA ARG A 7 -1.95 2.64 15.57
C ARG A 7 -2.52 4.02 15.24
N PRO A 8 -1.96 5.12 15.78
CA PRO A 8 -2.30 6.43 15.27
C PRO A 8 -2.00 6.43 13.77
N ASP A 9 -2.95 6.97 13.03
CA ASP A 9 -2.78 7.46 11.67
C ASP A 9 -1.35 8.02 11.51
N LEU A 10 -0.61 7.49 10.54
CA LEU A 10 0.68 8.05 10.18
C LEU A 10 0.49 9.57 9.97
N PRO A 11 1.45 10.41 10.39
CA PRO A 11 1.36 11.85 10.13
C PRO A 11 1.31 12.10 8.62
N GLU A 12 0.18 12.59 8.12
CA GLU A 12 0.06 13.18 6.78
C GLU A 12 0.67 14.60 6.80
N PRO A 13 1.20 15.12 5.67
CA PRO A 13 0.70 14.83 4.33
C PRO A 13 1.77 14.56 3.24
N TRP A 14 1.42 13.72 2.27
CA TRP A 14 1.93 13.83 0.90
C TRP A 14 1.60 15.24 0.35
N PRO A 15 2.44 15.92 -0.46
CA PRO A 15 2.21 17.29 -0.88
C PRO A 15 0.80 17.51 -1.45
N THR A 16 0.06 18.38 -0.77
CA THR A 16 -1.31 18.79 -1.04
C THR A 16 -1.34 19.63 -2.31
N GLY A 17 -1.25 18.97 -3.46
CA GLY A 17 -1.26 19.60 -4.78
C GLY A 17 -2.48 19.26 -5.64
N ILE A 18 -3.47 18.55 -5.10
CA ILE A 18 -4.71 18.24 -5.83
C ILE A 18 -5.89 18.86 -5.09
N SER A 19 -6.36 19.99 -5.62
CA SER A 19 -7.53 20.71 -5.13
C SER A 19 -8.79 19.87 -5.27
N GLY A 20 -9.35 19.40 -4.14
CA GLY A 20 -10.81 19.25 -3.98
C GLY A 20 -11.43 17.84 -4.00
N GLY A 21 -10.65 16.77 -4.06
CA GLY A 21 -11.17 15.39 -3.89
C GLY A 21 -10.45 14.69 -2.75
N ALA A 22 -11.18 14.15 -1.77
CA ALA A 22 -10.55 13.32 -0.75
C ALA A 22 -9.91 12.11 -1.44
N LEU A 23 -8.60 11.89 -1.20
CA LEU A 23 -7.83 10.77 -1.74
C LEU A 23 -8.54 9.44 -1.48
N HIS A 24 -8.42 8.50 -2.41
CA HIS A 24 -9.02 7.17 -2.27
C HIS A 24 -8.18 6.32 -1.31
N VAL A 25 -8.33 6.58 -0.01
CA VAL A 25 -7.55 5.91 1.05
C VAL A 25 -8.31 4.73 1.68
N PRO A 26 -7.61 3.71 2.22
CA PRO A 26 -8.25 2.56 2.85
C PRO A 26 -8.92 2.96 4.18
N ALA A 27 -10.14 2.48 4.40
CA ALA A 27 -10.86 2.57 5.66
C ALA A 27 -10.75 1.24 6.42
N ARG A 28 -10.09 1.27 7.58
CA ARG A 28 -10.06 0.13 8.50
C ARG A 28 -11.36 0.06 9.33
N PRO A 29 -11.78 -1.14 9.78
CA PRO A 29 -11.15 -2.45 9.59
C PRO A 29 -11.68 -3.23 8.38
N MET A 30 -12.66 -2.71 7.64
CA MET A 30 -13.26 -3.43 6.51
C MET A 30 -12.45 -3.32 5.20
N TRP A 31 -11.40 -2.50 5.19
CA TRP A 31 -10.53 -2.25 4.03
C TRP A 31 -11.30 -1.90 2.76
N ARG A 32 -12.30 -1.03 2.94
CA ARG A 32 -13.04 -0.36 1.88
C ARG A 32 -12.51 1.05 1.69
N CYS A 33 -12.53 1.57 0.48
CA CYS A 33 -12.10 2.94 0.21
C CYS A 33 -13.01 3.93 0.93
N LYS A 34 -12.42 4.90 1.66
CA LYS A 34 -13.19 5.96 2.34
C LYS A 34 -14.01 6.83 1.38
N ARG A 35 -13.56 6.95 0.13
CA ARG A 35 -14.17 7.84 -0.86
C ARG A 35 -15.30 7.16 -1.64
N CYS A 36 -15.07 5.96 -2.18
CA CYS A 36 -16.05 5.27 -3.03
C CYS A 36 -16.71 4.05 -2.39
N GLY A 37 -16.27 3.57 -1.22
CA GLY A 37 -16.84 2.38 -0.57
C GLY A 37 -16.44 1.03 -1.18
N GLU A 38 -15.77 1.07 -2.34
CA GLU A 38 -15.23 -0.12 -3.01
C GLU A 38 -14.11 -0.79 -2.22
N GLU A 39 -13.80 -2.01 -2.60
CA GLU A 39 -12.69 -2.77 -2.04
C GLU A 39 -11.34 -2.08 -2.27
N SER A 40 -10.61 -1.75 -1.20
CA SER A 40 -9.26 -1.18 -1.29
C SER A 40 -8.23 -2.27 -1.64
N PRO A 41 -7.34 -2.11 -2.63
CA PRO A 41 -7.15 -0.92 -3.43
C PRO A 41 -8.20 -0.78 -4.54
N CYS A 42 -9.01 0.28 -4.49
CA CYS A 42 -9.98 0.55 -5.55
C CYS A 42 -9.26 1.08 -6.81
N SER A 43 -9.90 1.05 -7.98
CA SER A 43 -9.28 1.47 -9.24
C SER A 43 -8.60 2.85 -9.17
N THR A 44 -9.29 3.84 -8.60
CA THR A 44 -8.74 5.19 -8.42
C THR A 44 -7.54 5.22 -7.47
N GLN A 45 -7.61 4.52 -6.33
CA GLN A 45 -6.49 4.40 -5.41
C GLN A 45 -5.27 3.75 -6.06
N ARG A 46 -5.49 2.71 -6.88
CA ARG A 46 -4.42 2.07 -7.66
C ARG A 46 -3.74 3.10 -8.57
N GLN A 47 -4.52 3.91 -9.29
CA GLN A 47 -3.99 4.97 -10.14
C GLN A 47 -3.23 6.04 -9.34
N GLU A 48 -3.78 6.50 -8.21
CA GLU A 48 -3.11 7.46 -7.31
C GLU A 48 -1.76 6.91 -6.83
N LEU A 49 -1.70 5.63 -6.45
CA LEU A 49 -0.47 4.94 -6.04
C LEU A 49 0.53 4.79 -7.20
N LEU A 50 0.08 4.37 -8.38
CA LEU A 50 0.94 4.22 -9.56
C LEU A 50 1.55 5.57 -9.99
N LEU A 51 0.80 6.66 -9.89
CA LEU A 51 1.28 8.01 -10.18
C LEU A 51 2.24 8.51 -9.09
N GLY A 52 1.89 8.34 -7.81
CA GLY A 52 2.72 8.80 -6.69
C GLY A 52 4.05 8.05 -6.57
N TYR A 53 4.10 6.79 -7.02
CA TYR A 53 5.29 5.94 -6.96
C TYR A 53 5.91 5.64 -8.33
N GLN A 54 5.61 6.45 -9.34
CA GLN A 54 6.19 6.28 -10.67
C GLN A 54 7.72 6.15 -10.58
N GLY A 55 8.29 5.12 -11.21
CA GLY A 55 9.72 4.84 -11.15
C GLY A 55 10.21 4.15 -9.87
N MET A 56 9.45 4.19 -8.77
CA MET A 56 9.83 3.73 -7.44
C MET A 56 9.15 2.41 -7.05
N ARG A 57 9.33 1.35 -7.85
CA ARG A 57 8.69 0.04 -7.63
C ARG A 57 8.96 -0.56 -6.25
N ALA A 58 10.19 -0.51 -5.78
CA ALA A 58 10.56 -1.05 -4.48
C ALA A 58 9.76 -0.34 -3.36
N SER A 59 9.74 1.00 -3.38
CA SER A 59 8.97 1.80 -2.42
C SER A 59 7.48 1.48 -2.45
N LEU A 60 6.88 1.33 -3.64
CA LEU A 60 5.47 0.94 -3.77
C LEU A 60 5.22 -0.45 -3.19
N SER A 61 6.07 -1.43 -3.49
CA SER A 61 5.92 -2.80 -2.98
C SER A 61 6.00 -2.87 -1.45
N ILE A 62 6.90 -2.09 -0.84
CA ILE A 62 7.02 -2.01 0.63
C ILE A 62 5.77 -1.38 1.23
N HIS A 63 5.30 -0.26 0.65
CA HIS A 63 4.09 0.41 1.11
C HIS A 63 2.85 -0.49 1.02
N LEU A 64 2.67 -1.20 -0.10
CA LEU A 64 1.61 -2.19 -0.28
C LEU A 64 1.74 -3.36 0.71
N GLY A 65 2.96 -3.85 0.95
CA GLY A 65 3.21 -4.93 1.90
C GLY A 65 2.80 -4.58 3.33
N MET A 66 3.09 -3.36 3.77
CA MET A 66 2.64 -2.88 5.10
C MET A 66 1.11 -2.86 5.20
N MET A 67 0.42 -2.32 4.17
CA MET A 67 -1.04 -2.30 4.14
C MET A 67 -1.65 -3.71 4.05
N PHE A 68 -1.05 -4.60 3.28
CA PHE A 68 -1.49 -5.99 3.13
C PHE A 68 -1.48 -6.76 4.45
N ILE A 69 -0.40 -6.64 5.23
CA ILE A 69 -0.28 -7.31 6.54
C ILE A 69 -1.37 -6.81 7.49
N ASP A 70 -1.60 -5.50 7.54
CA ASP A 70 -2.65 -4.90 8.36
C ASP A 70 -4.05 -5.32 7.88
N CYS A 71 -4.26 -5.42 6.56
CA CYS A 71 -5.50 -5.84 5.94
C CYS A 71 -5.87 -7.28 6.28
N MET A 72 -4.92 -8.21 6.14
CA MET A 72 -5.11 -9.58 6.58
C MET A 72 -5.46 -9.65 8.06
N GLY A 73 -4.72 -8.93 8.91
CA GLY A 73 -4.95 -8.93 10.35
C GLY A 73 -6.37 -8.50 10.73
N ASP A 74 -6.90 -7.47 10.08
CA ASP A 74 -8.25 -7.00 10.32
C ASP A 74 -9.31 -7.93 9.74
N LEU A 75 -9.21 -8.29 8.47
CA LEU A 75 -10.27 -9.05 7.80
C LEU A 75 -10.44 -10.43 8.43
N TYR A 76 -9.35 -11.12 8.78
CA TYR A 76 -9.42 -12.40 9.47
C TYR A 76 -9.89 -12.31 10.92
N THR A 77 -9.84 -11.12 11.54
CA THR A 77 -10.36 -10.89 12.90
C THR A 77 -11.82 -10.43 12.90
N CYS A 78 -12.23 -9.61 11.94
CA CYS A 78 -13.52 -8.95 11.91
C CYS A 78 -14.59 -9.71 11.12
N LEU A 79 -14.20 -10.52 10.14
CA LEU A 79 -15.15 -11.28 9.33
C LEU A 79 -15.43 -12.66 9.96
N PRO A 80 -16.66 -13.17 9.84
CA PRO A 80 -16.99 -14.52 10.27
C PRO A 80 -16.18 -15.56 9.50
N ALA A 81 -16.05 -16.76 10.06
CA ALA A 81 -15.39 -17.88 9.39
C ALA A 81 -16.02 -18.14 8.01
N GLY A 82 -15.18 -18.14 6.97
CA GLY A 82 -15.62 -18.28 5.56
C GLY A 82 -16.06 -16.98 4.88
N GLY A 83 -16.12 -15.85 5.60
CA GLY A 83 -16.42 -14.53 5.02
C GLY A 83 -15.18 -13.74 4.58
N ALA A 84 -13.98 -14.13 5.03
CA ALA A 84 -12.73 -13.51 4.62
C ALA A 84 -12.29 -14.02 3.24
N PRO A 85 -11.73 -13.15 2.37
CA PRO A 85 -11.18 -13.59 1.10
C PRO A 85 -9.98 -14.51 1.34
N THR A 86 -9.69 -15.38 0.38
CA THR A 86 -8.53 -16.26 0.45
C THR A 86 -7.22 -15.46 0.39
N PRO A 87 -6.10 -16.01 0.90
CA PRO A 87 -4.80 -15.36 0.78
C PRO A 87 -4.40 -15.02 -0.67
N GLY A 88 -4.75 -15.88 -1.63
CA GLY A 88 -4.48 -15.67 -3.05
C GLY A 88 -5.27 -14.50 -3.63
N GLU A 89 -6.56 -14.39 -3.32
CA GLU A 89 -7.40 -13.27 -3.75
C GLU A 89 -6.92 -11.94 -3.15
N LEU A 90 -6.53 -11.93 -1.88
CA LEU A 90 -5.94 -10.75 -1.25
C LEU A 90 -4.60 -10.39 -1.89
N TYR A 91 -3.75 -11.37 -2.18
CA TYR A 91 -2.46 -11.12 -2.82
C TYR A 91 -2.64 -10.46 -4.19
N GLU A 92 -3.49 -11.03 -5.05
CA GLU A 92 -3.77 -10.46 -6.39
C GLU A 92 -4.38 -9.06 -6.30
N ARG A 93 -5.30 -8.85 -5.35
CA ARG A 93 -5.95 -7.55 -5.13
C ARG A 93 -4.94 -6.44 -4.76
N TRP A 94 -3.94 -6.75 -3.93
CA TRP A 94 -2.95 -5.78 -3.46
C TRP A 94 -1.74 -5.65 -4.38
N PHE A 95 -1.26 -6.74 -4.96
CA PHE A 95 0.00 -6.78 -5.71
C PHE A 95 -0.16 -6.91 -7.22
N GLY A 96 -1.36 -7.26 -7.73
CA GLY A 96 -1.61 -7.38 -9.17
C GLY A 96 -1.30 -6.09 -9.93
N LEU A 97 -1.52 -4.93 -9.29
CA LEU A 97 -1.21 -3.61 -9.87
C LEU A 97 0.29 -3.36 -10.06
N LEU A 98 1.18 -4.11 -9.40
CA LEU A 98 2.62 -3.90 -9.57
C LEU A 98 3.06 -4.23 -11.01
N ALA A 99 2.38 -5.13 -11.71
CA ALA A 99 2.69 -5.40 -13.12
C ALA A 99 2.48 -4.16 -14.02
N GLU A 100 1.62 -3.24 -13.61
CA GLU A 100 1.27 -2.03 -14.34
C GLU A 100 2.25 -0.87 -14.09
N LEU A 101 3.05 -0.93 -13.02
CA LEU A 101 4.01 0.12 -12.70
C LEU A 101 5.21 0.08 -13.65
N LYS A 102 5.36 1.14 -14.44
CA LYS A 102 6.60 1.40 -15.19
C LYS A 102 7.75 1.55 -14.20
N THR A 103 8.69 0.63 -14.25
CA THR A 103 9.96 0.75 -13.54
C THR A 103 10.82 1.74 -14.31
N ASP A 104 11.45 2.70 -13.62
CA ASP A 104 12.69 3.24 -14.15
C ASP A 104 13.70 2.08 -14.24
N GLY A 105 14.72 2.20 -15.08
CA GLY A 105 15.70 1.14 -15.31
C GLY A 105 16.22 0.50 -14.00
N PRO A 106 16.84 -0.69 -14.08
CA PRO A 106 17.18 -1.50 -12.91
C PRO A 106 17.75 -0.62 -11.80
N PRO A 107 17.32 -0.81 -10.52
CA PRO A 107 17.84 -0.03 -9.42
C PRO A 107 19.37 -0.04 -9.52
N PRO A 108 20.06 1.09 -9.27
CA PRO A 108 21.51 1.11 -9.33
C PRO A 108 21.99 -0.07 -8.49
N MET A 109 22.56 -1.08 -9.15
CA MET A 109 23.23 -2.17 -8.45
C MET A 109 24.24 -1.46 -7.58
N TRP A 110 24.08 -1.59 -6.26
CA TRP A 110 24.90 -0.96 -5.26
C TRP A 110 26.35 -0.90 -5.77
N LYS A 111 26.86 0.31 -5.99
CA LYS A 111 28.30 0.50 -6.14
C LYS A 111 28.78 0.71 -4.71
N PRO A 112 29.70 -0.11 -4.18
CA PRO A 112 30.34 0.23 -2.92
C PRO A 112 30.93 1.63 -3.05
N GLN A 113 30.44 2.56 -2.23
CA GLN A 113 30.96 3.91 -2.15
C GLN A 113 32.16 3.87 -1.19
N ALA A 114 33.28 4.45 -1.66
CA ALA A 114 34.59 4.58 -1.04
C ALA A 114 35.59 3.45 -1.34
N ASP A 115 36.72 3.89 -1.91
CA ASP A 115 37.99 3.19 -1.95
C ASP A 115 38.47 2.96 -0.50
N PRO A 116 38.84 1.74 -0.10
CA PRO A 116 39.37 1.48 1.25
C PRO A 116 40.61 2.32 1.62
N ASP A 117 41.26 2.97 0.66
CA ASP A 117 42.45 3.81 0.87
C ASP A 117 42.15 5.33 1.07
N GLU A 118 40.88 5.75 1.17
CA GLU A 118 40.48 7.16 1.37
C GLU A 118 40.22 7.55 2.86
N TRP A 119 41.02 7.02 3.80
CA TRP A 119 41.07 7.41 5.23
C TRP A 119 42.45 7.92 5.66
#